data_AF-A0A8I1LNW4-F1
#
_entry.id   AF-A0A8I1LNW4-F1
#
_cell.length_a   1.000
_cell.length_b   1.000
_cell.length_c   1.000
_cell.angle_alpha   90.00
_cell.angle_beta   90.00
_cell.angle_gamma   90.00
#
_symmetry.space_group_name_H-M   'P 1'
#
loop_
_entity.id
_entity.type
_entity.pdbx_description
1 polymer ?
#
loop_
_entity_poly.entity_id
_entity_poly.type
_entity_poly.pdbx_seq_one_letter_code
_entity_poly.pdbx_strand_id
1 'polypeptide(L)'
;MKLLPDGPDIPQELLTAQEKGEVLFICGAGVSMTIGLPSFRGLVLAVYEALGENWHLHPAEREIMEPNGRLSGQYDRVLRSLERRLTAAGTAQADRLRERIRDAVRAGLQPPKDQKADLNAHAALLDLSRDAESTVRLVTTNFDTLFERAWPRRGPAPSFAGPGMPQPKTAGCAGVLHLHGRLSDEPLGLAETDLVLTSAEFGDAYLRSGWASRYVYDLVRAYTVVLVGGGFRFQVQRLM
;
A
#
# COMPACT_ATOMS: atom_id res chain seq x y z
N MET A 1 -24.27 -7.37 -12.66
CA MET A 1 -25.34 -6.41 -12.34
C MET A 1 -24.76 -5.04 -12.05
N LYS A 2 -25.37 -3.96 -12.56
CA LYS A 2 -25.04 -2.59 -12.17
C LYS A 2 -25.90 -2.12 -11.00
N LEU A 3 -25.28 -1.69 -9.90
CA LEU A 3 -25.97 -1.10 -8.74
C LEU A 3 -26.23 0.40 -8.91
N LEU A 4 -25.48 1.07 -9.78
CA LEU A 4 -25.64 2.47 -10.15
C LEU A 4 -25.64 2.59 -11.69
N PRO A 5 -26.35 3.57 -12.29
CA PRO A 5 -26.43 3.73 -13.75
C PRO A 5 -25.06 3.77 -14.44
N ASP A 6 -24.13 4.54 -13.87
CA ASP A 6 -22.74 4.70 -14.34
C ASP A 6 -21.73 3.86 -13.54
N GLY A 7 -22.23 2.94 -12.72
CA GLY A 7 -21.40 2.05 -11.90
C GLY A 7 -20.76 0.91 -12.71
N PRO A 8 -19.71 0.27 -12.16
CA PRO A 8 -19.18 -0.95 -12.73
C PRO A 8 -20.24 -2.05 -12.74
N ASP A 9 -20.17 -2.93 -13.73
CA ASP A 9 -20.96 -4.15 -13.72
C ASP A 9 -20.34 -5.15 -12.74
N ILE A 10 -21.04 -5.43 -11.65
CA ILE A 10 -20.56 -6.29 -10.55
C ILE A 10 -21.00 -7.72 -10.83
N PRO A 11 -20.07 -8.70 -10.94
CA PRO A 11 -20.41 -10.10 -11.15
C PRO A 11 -21.28 -10.64 -10.00
N GLN A 12 -22.29 -11.45 -10.30
CA GLN A 12 -23.16 -12.02 -9.28
C GLN A 12 -22.40 -12.97 -8.35
N GLU A 13 -21.40 -13.66 -8.88
CA GLU A 13 -20.49 -14.52 -8.13
C GLU A 13 -19.72 -13.74 -7.05
N LEU A 14 -19.40 -12.47 -7.33
CA LEU A 14 -18.71 -11.61 -6.35
C LEU A 14 -19.64 -11.23 -5.19
N LEU A 15 -20.92 -10.96 -5.48
CA LEU A 15 -21.91 -10.69 -4.44
C LEU A 15 -22.10 -11.91 -3.54
N THR A 16 -22.27 -13.09 -4.13
CA THR A 16 -22.38 -14.34 -3.37
C THR A 16 -21.13 -14.64 -2.55
N ALA A 17 -19.92 -14.40 -3.09
CA ALA A 17 -18.69 -14.56 -2.34
C ALA A 17 -18.61 -13.55 -1.17
N GLN A 18 -19.08 -12.32 -1.37
CA GLN A 18 -19.08 -11.29 -0.33
C GLN A 18 -20.04 -11.65 0.80
N GLU A 19 -21.25 -12.13 0.49
CA GLU A 19 -22.23 -12.62 1.48
C GLU A 19 -21.69 -13.79 2.33
N LYS A 20 -20.80 -14.59 1.76
CA LYS A 20 -20.11 -15.71 2.45
C LYS A 20 -18.85 -15.28 3.21
N GLY A 21 -18.45 -14.01 3.16
CA GLY A 21 -17.19 -13.55 3.73
C GLY A 21 -15.94 -14.07 3.02
N GLU A 22 -16.08 -14.52 1.77
CA GLU A 22 -15.00 -15.10 0.94
C GLU A 22 -14.30 -14.04 0.07
N VAL A 23 -14.71 -12.77 0.14
CA VAL A 23 -14.09 -11.67 -0.62
C VAL A 23 -13.00 -11.02 0.21
N LEU A 24 -11.86 -10.76 -0.45
CA LEU A 24 -10.75 -10.02 0.12
C LEU A 24 -10.42 -8.82 -0.76
N PHE A 25 -10.40 -7.63 -0.15
CA PHE A 25 -9.95 -6.42 -0.84
C PHE A 25 -8.44 -6.24 -0.68
N ILE A 26 -7.74 -5.99 -1.79
CA ILE A 26 -6.36 -5.48 -1.80
C ILE A 26 -6.42 -4.03 -2.28
N CYS A 27 -6.12 -3.09 -1.38
CA CYS A 27 -6.23 -1.66 -1.61
C CYS A 27 -4.86 -1.03 -1.89
N GLY A 28 -4.81 -0.14 -2.88
CA GLY A 28 -3.63 0.63 -3.26
C GLY A 28 -3.78 2.14 -3.05
N ALA A 29 -2.74 2.88 -3.47
CA ALA A 29 -2.59 4.30 -3.15
C ALA A 29 -3.74 5.18 -3.68
N GLY A 30 -4.42 4.74 -4.74
CA GLY A 30 -5.57 5.42 -5.32
C GLY A 30 -6.74 5.60 -4.35
N VAL A 31 -6.85 4.76 -3.31
CA VAL A 31 -7.83 4.99 -2.23
C VAL A 31 -7.44 6.23 -1.43
N SER A 32 -6.19 6.29 -0.94
CA SER A 32 -5.66 7.43 -0.17
C SER A 32 -5.48 8.71 -1.01
N MET A 33 -5.36 8.60 -2.33
CA MET A 33 -5.29 9.77 -3.23
C MET A 33 -6.58 10.60 -3.22
N THR A 34 -7.73 9.98 -2.94
CA THR A 34 -9.01 10.71 -2.83
C THR A 34 -9.03 11.70 -1.68
N ILE A 35 -8.10 11.58 -0.74
CA ILE A 35 -7.95 12.47 0.42
C ILE A 35 -6.63 13.26 0.40
N GLY A 36 -5.99 13.34 -0.77
CA GLY A 36 -4.82 14.20 -1.00
C GLY A 36 -3.46 13.56 -0.76
N LEU A 37 -3.38 12.27 -0.39
CA LEU A 37 -2.09 11.58 -0.37
C LEU A 37 -1.55 11.35 -1.80
N PRO A 38 -0.23 11.34 -1.99
CA PRO A 38 0.34 11.20 -3.32
C PRO A 38 0.21 9.78 -3.86
N SER A 39 0.21 9.66 -5.20
CA SER A 39 0.55 8.39 -5.86
C SER A 39 2.00 8.00 -5.57
N PHE A 40 2.42 6.76 -5.90
CA PHE A 40 3.82 6.39 -5.72
C PHE A 40 4.79 7.32 -6.47
N ARG A 41 4.43 7.74 -7.70
CA ARG A 41 5.20 8.77 -8.43
C ARG A 41 5.26 10.08 -7.66
N GLY A 42 4.12 10.54 -7.14
CA GLY A 42 4.03 11.77 -6.36
C GLY A 42 4.89 11.71 -5.11
N LEU A 43 4.92 10.55 -4.44
CA LEU A 43 5.76 10.31 -3.27
C LEU A 43 7.25 10.41 -3.63
N VAL A 44 7.67 9.79 -4.73
CA VAL A 44 9.06 9.91 -5.21
C VAL A 44 9.41 11.38 -5.49
N LEU A 45 8.54 12.13 -6.15
CA LEU A 45 8.78 13.56 -6.39
C LEU A 45 8.93 14.35 -5.08
N ALA A 46 8.05 14.11 -4.11
CA ALA A 46 8.12 14.75 -2.79
C ALA A 46 9.43 14.41 -2.05
N VAL A 47 9.92 13.16 -2.18
CA VAL A 47 11.21 12.75 -1.61
C VAL A 47 12.36 13.53 -2.25
N TYR A 48 12.38 13.69 -3.57
CA TYR A 48 13.42 14.46 -4.25
C TYR A 48 13.41 15.93 -3.83
N GLU A 49 12.22 16.53 -3.77
CA GLU A 49 12.04 17.92 -3.33
C GLU A 49 12.54 18.11 -1.89
N ALA A 50 12.12 17.24 -0.96
CA ALA A 50 12.53 17.31 0.44
C ALA A 50 14.05 17.13 0.64
N LEU A 51 14.71 16.38 -0.23
CA LEU A 51 16.16 16.17 -0.17
C LEU A 51 16.96 17.23 -0.93
N GLY A 52 16.31 18.10 -1.71
CA GLY A 52 16.96 19.06 -2.60
C GLY A 52 17.65 18.41 -3.81
N GLU A 53 17.18 17.22 -4.20
CA GLU A 53 17.75 16.40 -5.26
C GLU A 53 17.06 16.65 -6.60
N ASN A 54 17.78 16.50 -7.70
CA ASN A 54 17.24 16.71 -9.04
C ASN A 54 17.49 15.50 -9.95
N TRP A 55 16.45 14.66 -10.11
CA TRP A 55 16.51 13.47 -10.97
C TRP A 55 16.79 13.78 -12.45
N HIS A 56 16.50 14.99 -12.94
CA HIS A 56 16.80 15.37 -14.32
C HIS A 56 18.31 15.36 -14.63
N LEU A 57 19.15 15.53 -13.60
CA LEU A 57 20.61 15.51 -13.74
C LEU A 57 21.20 14.10 -13.81
N HIS A 58 20.38 13.06 -13.59
CA HIS A 58 20.82 11.68 -13.50
C HIS A 58 20.15 10.82 -14.58
N PRO A 59 20.87 10.44 -15.65
CA PRO A 59 20.29 9.74 -16.80
C PRO A 59 19.47 8.49 -16.45
N ALA A 60 19.93 7.69 -15.48
CA ALA A 60 19.24 6.48 -15.03
C ALA A 60 17.89 6.78 -14.35
N GLU A 61 17.81 7.85 -13.56
CA GLU A 61 16.59 8.27 -12.88
C GLU A 61 15.63 8.93 -13.88
N ARG A 62 16.17 9.74 -14.79
CA ARG A 62 15.43 10.40 -15.87
C ARG A 62 14.72 9.40 -16.80
N GLU A 63 15.39 8.32 -17.22
CA GLU A 63 14.77 7.28 -18.08
C GLU A 63 13.52 6.64 -17.45
N ILE A 64 13.47 6.59 -16.11
CA ILE A 64 12.36 6.00 -15.36
C ILE A 64 11.27 7.05 -15.05
N MET A 65 11.66 8.30 -14.78
CA MET A 65 10.74 9.36 -14.36
C MET A 65 10.04 10.07 -15.53
N GLU A 66 10.64 10.05 -16.73
CA GLU A 66 10.06 10.64 -17.93
C GLU A 66 8.80 9.88 -18.41
N PRO A 67 7.73 10.60 -18.79
CA PRO A 67 6.57 9.99 -19.42
C PRO A 67 6.99 9.29 -20.72
N ASN A 68 6.45 8.09 -20.98
CA ASN A 68 6.73 7.28 -22.17
C ASN A 68 8.14 6.69 -22.29
N GLY A 69 8.99 6.81 -21.25
CA GLY A 69 10.24 6.05 -21.18
C GLY A 69 9.97 4.55 -21.09
N ARG A 70 10.89 3.72 -21.60
CA ARG A 70 10.78 2.24 -21.56
C ARG A 70 10.67 1.70 -20.14
N LEU A 71 11.22 2.42 -19.17
CA LEU A 71 11.21 2.06 -17.75
C LEU A 71 10.18 2.86 -16.94
N SER A 72 9.32 3.66 -17.60
CA SER A 72 8.33 4.49 -16.94
C SER A 72 7.44 3.67 -16.00
N GLY A 73 7.25 4.16 -14.77
CA GLY A 73 6.46 3.47 -13.74
C GLY A 73 7.26 2.65 -12.73
N GLN A 74 8.55 2.43 -12.94
CA GLN A 74 9.43 1.67 -12.02
C GLN A 74 10.03 2.56 -10.92
N TYR A 75 9.17 3.28 -10.20
CA TYR A 75 9.58 4.31 -9.23
C TYR A 75 10.41 3.77 -8.05
N ASP A 76 10.26 2.48 -7.72
CA ASP A 76 11.07 1.74 -6.76
C ASP A 76 12.56 1.72 -7.14
N ARG A 77 12.86 1.69 -8.45
CA ARG A 77 14.24 1.74 -8.98
C ARG A 77 14.82 3.14 -8.96
N VAL A 78 13.98 4.17 -9.03
CA VAL A 78 14.41 5.57 -8.89
C VAL A 78 14.91 5.80 -7.47
N LEU A 79 14.12 5.42 -6.47
CA LEU A 79 14.52 5.51 -5.07
C LEU A 79 15.77 4.67 -4.79
N ARG A 80 15.89 3.47 -5.38
CA ARG A 80 17.11 2.67 -5.25
C ARG A 80 18.34 3.37 -5.85
N SER A 81 18.17 4.05 -6.99
CA SER A 81 19.25 4.79 -7.64
C SER A 81 19.70 5.99 -6.80
N LEU A 82 18.74 6.73 -6.26
CA LEU A 82 18.95 7.81 -5.31
C LEU A 82 19.71 7.31 -4.07
N GLU A 83 19.23 6.24 -3.43
CA GLU A 83 19.90 5.62 -2.27
C GLU A 83 21.36 5.31 -2.59
N ARG A 84 21.62 4.55 -3.67
CA ARG A 84 22.98 4.14 -4.03
C ARG A 84 23.90 5.33 -4.23
N ARG A 85 23.38 6.40 -4.85
CA ARG A 85 24.14 7.62 -5.14
C ARG A 85 24.47 8.39 -3.86
N LEU A 86 23.52 8.50 -2.94
CA LEU A 86 23.72 9.15 -1.65
C LEU A 86 24.63 8.33 -0.73
N THR A 87 24.47 7.01 -0.69
CA THR A 87 25.24 6.13 0.19
C THR A 87 26.63 5.74 -0.34
N ALA A 88 27.07 6.32 -1.45
CA ALA A 88 28.39 6.00 -2.03
C ALA A 88 29.57 6.44 -1.14
N ALA A 89 29.34 7.39 -0.22
CA ALA A 89 30.34 7.88 0.73
C ALA A 89 30.20 7.18 2.10
N GLY A 90 30.91 6.07 2.32
CA GLY A 90 31.09 5.44 3.64
C GLY A 90 29.83 4.89 4.34
N THR A 91 30.01 4.02 5.35
CA THR A 91 28.90 3.29 6.00
C THR A 91 28.06 4.14 6.96
N ALA A 92 28.67 4.92 7.85
CA ALA A 92 27.93 5.74 8.82
C ALA A 92 27.12 6.89 8.16
N GLN A 93 27.67 7.47 7.09
CA GLN A 93 26.97 8.49 6.31
C GLN A 93 25.85 7.87 5.44
N ALA A 94 26.01 6.61 5.01
CA ALA A 94 24.96 5.88 4.31
C ALA A 94 23.70 5.68 5.15
N ASP A 95 23.84 5.29 6.42
CA ASP A 95 22.67 5.05 7.30
C ASP A 95 21.91 6.36 7.57
N ARG A 96 22.62 7.46 7.82
CA ARG A 96 22.00 8.77 7.96
C ARG A 96 21.24 9.21 6.71
N LEU A 97 21.76 8.89 5.52
CA LEU A 97 21.11 9.26 4.25
C LEU A 97 19.89 8.39 3.95
N ARG A 98 19.93 7.11 4.30
CA ARG A 98 18.73 6.24 4.26
C ARG A 98 17.64 6.78 5.18
N GLU A 99 18.01 7.20 6.38
CA GLU A 99 17.04 7.77 7.32
C GLU A 99 16.42 9.06 6.77
N ARG A 100 17.20 9.93 6.13
CA ARG A 100 16.65 11.12 5.46
C ARG A 100 15.63 10.80 4.37
N ILE A 101 15.85 9.72 3.60
CA ILE A 101 14.87 9.25 2.61
C ILE A 101 13.60 8.77 3.32
N ARG A 102 13.74 8.01 4.41
CA ARG A 102 12.60 7.53 5.22
C ARG A 102 11.82 8.69 5.84
N ASP A 103 12.50 9.69 6.39
CA ASP A 103 11.87 10.92 6.90
C ASP A 103 11.09 11.66 5.81
N ALA A 104 11.67 11.78 4.61
CA ALA A 104 10.98 12.40 3.48
C ALA A 104 9.73 11.60 3.05
N VAL A 105 9.79 10.28 3.10
CA VAL A 105 8.63 9.40 2.85
C VAL A 105 7.56 9.59 3.93
N ARG A 106 7.93 9.57 5.21
CA ARG A 106 7.02 9.82 6.34
C ARG A 106 6.33 11.17 6.21
N ALA A 107 7.08 12.20 5.84
CA ALA A 107 6.57 13.55 5.64
C ALA A 107 5.61 13.64 4.44
N GLY A 108 5.97 13.01 3.31
CA GLY A 108 5.15 13.00 2.10
C GLY A 108 3.84 12.21 2.21
N LEU A 109 3.71 11.37 3.25
CA LEU A 109 2.51 10.55 3.51
C LEU A 109 1.71 11.03 4.72
N GLN A 110 2.01 12.22 5.26
CA GLN A 110 1.15 12.82 6.28
C GLN A 110 -0.16 13.28 5.65
N PRO A 111 -1.33 12.92 6.22
CA PRO A 111 -2.60 13.46 5.75
C PRO A 111 -2.63 14.99 5.93
N PRO A 112 -3.34 15.74 5.07
CA PRO A 112 -3.45 17.19 5.19
C PRO A 112 -3.96 17.60 6.58
N LYS A 113 -3.21 18.47 7.27
CA LYS A 113 -3.52 18.89 8.65
C LYS A 113 -4.80 19.74 8.76
N ASP A 114 -5.21 20.34 7.64
CA ASP A 114 -6.18 21.44 7.62
C ASP A 114 -7.58 21.00 7.15
N GLN A 115 -7.75 19.73 6.79
CA GLN A 115 -9.04 19.15 6.42
C GLN A 115 -9.33 17.94 7.30
N LYS A 116 -10.57 17.81 7.78
CA LYS A 116 -11.07 16.52 8.21
C LYS A 116 -11.04 15.62 6.97
N ALA A 117 -10.01 14.78 6.89
CA ALA A 117 -9.87 13.81 5.82
C ALA A 117 -11.17 13.01 5.68
N ASP A 118 -11.78 13.02 4.49
CA ASP A 118 -12.99 12.25 4.24
C ASP A 118 -12.64 10.76 4.13
N LEU A 119 -12.75 10.05 5.24
CA LEU A 119 -12.46 8.62 5.30
C LEU A 119 -13.64 7.73 4.87
N ASN A 120 -14.68 8.28 4.24
CA ASN A 120 -15.86 7.51 3.81
C ASN A 120 -15.49 6.34 2.88
N ALA A 121 -14.56 6.52 1.93
CA ALA A 121 -14.11 5.44 1.06
C ALA A 121 -13.40 4.32 1.83
N HIS A 122 -12.56 4.68 2.81
CA HIS A 122 -11.87 3.73 3.67
C HIS A 122 -12.86 2.96 4.55
N ALA A 123 -13.79 3.66 5.18
CA ALA A 123 -14.85 3.07 6.00
C ALA A 123 -15.74 2.11 5.19
N ALA A 124 -16.14 2.51 3.97
CA ALA A 124 -16.94 1.68 3.09
C ALA A 124 -16.22 0.39 2.67
N LEU A 125 -14.92 0.47 2.33
CA LEU A 125 -14.11 -0.70 2.00
C LEU A 125 -13.96 -1.64 3.20
N LEU A 126 -13.74 -1.11 4.40
CA LEU A 126 -13.71 -1.92 5.61
C LEU A 126 -15.07 -2.57 5.88
N ASP A 127 -16.17 -1.84 5.70
CA ASP A 127 -17.53 -2.35 5.87
C ASP A 127 -17.84 -3.49 4.90
N LEU A 128 -17.39 -3.38 3.64
CA LEU A 128 -17.53 -4.40 2.59
C LEU A 128 -16.63 -5.62 2.84
N SER A 129 -15.49 -5.43 3.48
CA SER A 129 -14.51 -6.49 3.75
C SER A 129 -14.87 -7.43 4.91
N ARG A 130 -16.03 -7.22 5.52
CA ARG A 130 -16.50 -8.02 6.65
C ARG A 130 -17.07 -9.36 6.22
N ASP A 131 -16.83 -10.38 7.04
CA ASP A 131 -17.56 -11.65 6.99
C ASP A 131 -18.88 -11.60 7.79
N ALA A 132 -19.59 -12.74 7.84
CA ALA A 132 -20.88 -12.88 8.52
C ALA A 132 -20.79 -12.58 10.02
N GLU A 133 -19.63 -12.82 10.63
CA GLU A 133 -19.29 -12.51 12.02
C GLU A 133 -18.88 -11.04 12.24
N SER A 134 -19.00 -10.20 11.21
CA SER A 134 -18.56 -8.80 11.20
C SER A 134 -17.05 -8.59 11.40
N THR A 135 -16.24 -9.61 11.14
CA THR A 135 -14.78 -9.53 11.20
C THR A 135 -14.25 -8.89 9.92
N VAL A 136 -13.54 -7.77 10.07
CA VAL A 136 -12.87 -7.08 8.95
C VAL A 136 -11.70 -7.90 8.44
N ARG A 137 -11.50 -7.94 7.13
CA ARG A 137 -10.28 -8.49 6.52
C ARG A 137 -9.92 -7.72 5.25
N LEU A 138 -8.97 -6.80 5.37
CA LEU A 138 -8.54 -5.96 4.26
C LEU A 138 -7.02 -5.98 4.16
N VAL A 139 -6.51 -6.18 2.95
CA VAL A 139 -5.09 -6.06 2.65
C VAL A 139 -4.84 -4.72 1.96
N THR A 140 -3.73 -4.07 2.28
CA THR A 140 -3.33 -2.81 1.65
C THR A 140 -1.85 -2.84 1.29
N THR A 141 -1.50 -2.19 0.17
CA THR A 141 -0.12 -1.87 -0.20
C THR A 141 0.28 -0.47 0.28
N ASN A 142 -0.62 0.26 0.93
CA ASN A 142 -0.35 1.61 1.41
C ASN A 142 0.40 1.56 2.74
N PHE A 143 1.27 2.53 2.96
CA PHE A 143 2.01 2.66 4.21
C PHE A 143 1.26 3.49 5.26
N ASP A 144 0.32 4.34 4.84
CA ASP A 144 -0.51 5.16 5.72
C ASP A 144 -1.46 4.31 6.59
N THR A 145 -2.00 4.91 7.66
CA THR A 145 -2.90 4.27 8.63
C THR A 145 -4.35 4.74 8.50
N LEU A 146 -4.75 5.17 7.30
CA LEU A 146 -6.06 5.80 7.07
C LEU A 146 -7.22 4.82 7.23
N PHE A 147 -7.00 3.54 6.94
CA PHE A 147 -7.99 2.49 7.21
C PHE A 147 -8.26 2.34 8.70
N GLU A 148 -7.22 2.29 9.52
CA GLU A 148 -7.35 2.18 10.96
C GLU A 148 -8.03 3.41 11.57
N ARG A 149 -7.70 4.61 11.07
CA ARG A 149 -8.37 5.87 11.44
C ARG A 149 -9.83 5.92 11.02
N ALA A 150 -10.24 5.15 10.01
CA ALA A 150 -11.63 5.08 9.52
C ALA A 150 -12.51 4.14 10.36
N TRP A 151 -11.92 3.27 11.20
CA TRP A 151 -12.63 2.25 11.97
C TRP A 151 -12.98 2.54 13.45
N PRO A 152 -12.73 3.72 14.08
CA PRO A 152 -12.77 3.84 15.54
C PRO A 152 -14.16 3.69 16.16
N ARG A 153 -15.25 3.80 15.38
CA ARG A 153 -16.63 3.73 15.88
C ARG A 153 -17.08 2.31 16.28
N ARG A 154 -16.27 1.28 16.02
CA ARG A 154 -16.64 -0.14 16.25
C ARG A 154 -15.60 -0.94 17.06
N GLY A 155 -14.63 -0.24 17.68
CA GLY A 155 -13.48 -0.83 18.38
C GLY A 155 -12.22 -0.84 17.49
N PRO A 156 -11.00 -0.94 18.03
CA PRO A 156 -9.78 -0.98 17.23
C PRO A 156 -9.75 -2.25 16.37
N ALA A 157 -9.67 -2.10 15.04
CA ALA A 157 -9.36 -3.23 14.18
C ALA A 157 -7.90 -3.65 14.46
N PRO A 158 -7.60 -4.95 14.59
CA PRO A 158 -6.22 -5.41 14.56
C PRO A 158 -5.52 -4.87 13.32
N SER A 159 -4.25 -4.49 13.42
CA SER A 159 -3.47 -4.07 12.27
C SER A 159 -2.10 -4.71 12.28
N PHE A 160 -1.79 -5.42 11.21
CA PHE A 160 -0.56 -6.20 11.04
C PHE A 160 0.17 -5.78 9.78
N ALA A 161 1.48 -5.95 9.73
CA ALA A 161 2.29 -5.52 8.61
C ALA A 161 3.46 -6.46 8.35
N GLY A 162 3.86 -6.57 7.10
CA GLY A 162 5.06 -7.29 6.70
C GLY A 162 5.01 -8.81 6.97
N PRO A 163 6.16 -9.45 7.21
CA PRO A 163 6.25 -10.90 7.41
C PRO A 163 5.49 -11.45 8.62
N GLY A 164 5.14 -10.59 9.59
CA GLY A 164 4.43 -10.96 10.81
C GLY A 164 2.90 -11.02 10.67
N MET A 165 2.36 -10.81 9.47
CA MET A 165 0.92 -10.87 9.24
C MET A 165 0.35 -12.28 9.49
N PRO A 166 -0.87 -12.38 10.03
CA PRO A 166 -1.53 -13.66 10.26
C PRO A 166 -1.73 -14.42 8.94
N GLN A 167 -1.58 -15.74 9.00
CA GLN A 167 -1.73 -16.61 7.83
C GLN A 167 -3.17 -16.58 7.30
N PRO A 168 -3.37 -16.54 5.97
CA PRO A 168 -4.70 -16.65 5.35
C PRO A 168 -5.47 -17.90 5.84
N LYS A 169 -6.81 -17.79 5.91
CA LYS A 169 -7.73 -18.84 6.43
C LYS A 169 -7.59 -19.22 7.90
N THR A 170 -6.73 -18.57 8.68
CA THR A 170 -6.74 -18.74 10.14
C THR A 170 -7.78 -17.83 10.78
N ALA A 171 -8.35 -18.22 11.92
CA ALA A 171 -9.28 -17.37 12.68
C ALA A 171 -8.67 -16.03 13.09
N GLY A 172 -7.33 -15.97 13.19
CA GLY A 172 -6.58 -14.73 13.48
C GLY A 172 -6.31 -13.84 12.26
N CYS A 173 -6.66 -14.28 11.04
CA CYS A 173 -6.55 -13.46 9.84
C CYS A 173 -7.70 -12.45 9.82
N ALA A 174 -7.49 -11.32 10.50
CA ALA A 174 -8.48 -10.26 10.66
C ALA A 174 -7.79 -8.89 10.78
N GLY A 175 -8.53 -7.85 10.45
CA GLY A 175 -8.10 -6.47 10.53
C GLY A 175 -7.51 -5.91 9.24
N VAL A 176 -6.65 -4.90 9.39
CA VAL A 176 -5.94 -4.23 8.29
C VAL A 176 -4.54 -4.84 8.15
N LEU A 177 -4.23 -5.34 6.95
CA LEU A 177 -3.04 -6.15 6.67
C LEU A 177 -2.14 -5.43 5.65
N HIS A 178 -1.02 -4.87 6.11
CA HIS A 178 -0.11 -4.08 5.27
C HIS A 178 0.95 -4.94 4.60
N LEU A 179 0.73 -5.22 3.32
CA LEU A 179 1.62 -6.06 2.51
C LEU A 179 2.98 -5.41 2.27
N HIS A 180 3.07 -4.08 2.24
CA HIS A 180 4.33 -3.37 2.01
C HIS A 180 4.88 -2.69 3.27
N GLY A 181 4.33 -2.98 4.44
CA GLY A 181 4.70 -2.29 5.67
C GLY A 181 3.81 -1.09 5.98
N ARG A 182 3.97 -0.53 7.18
CA ARG A 182 3.10 0.52 7.73
C ARG A 182 3.91 1.57 8.47
N LEU A 183 3.52 2.83 8.35
CA LEU A 183 4.04 3.95 9.14
C LEU A 183 3.52 3.91 10.58
N SER A 184 4.19 4.62 11.48
CA SER A 184 3.71 4.78 12.85
C SER A 184 2.46 5.67 12.92
N ASP A 185 1.58 5.36 13.87
CA ASP A 185 0.44 6.19 14.24
C ASP A 185 0.30 6.19 15.77
N GLU A 186 0.84 7.22 16.41
CA GLU A 186 0.88 7.34 17.86
C GLU A 186 -0.53 7.37 18.50
N PRO A 187 -1.50 8.17 17.98
CA PRO A 187 -2.89 8.10 18.46
C PRO A 187 -3.53 6.70 18.46
N LEU A 188 -3.11 5.83 17.54
CA LEU A 188 -3.59 4.46 17.43
C LEU A 188 -2.67 3.43 18.10
N GLY A 189 -1.54 3.86 18.68
CA GLY A 189 -0.54 2.97 19.28
C GLY A 189 0.16 2.05 18.27
N LEU A 190 0.21 2.43 16.99
CA LEU A 190 0.81 1.63 15.93
C LEU A 190 2.27 2.04 15.73
N ALA A 191 3.18 1.08 15.86
CA ALA A 191 4.58 1.26 15.50
C ALA A 191 4.78 1.18 13.98
N GLU A 192 5.80 1.90 13.50
CA GLU A 192 6.32 1.74 12.14
C GLU A 192 6.96 0.36 11.96
N THR A 193 6.84 -0.20 10.76
CA THR A 193 7.51 -1.43 10.36
C THR A 193 8.45 -1.19 9.18
N ASP A 194 9.27 -2.18 8.86
CA ASP A 194 10.02 -2.18 7.62
C ASP A 194 9.09 -1.99 6.41
N LEU A 195 9.49 -1.12 5.49
CA LEU A 195 8.73 -0.77 4.30
C LEU A 195 9.32 -1.43 3.07
N VAL A 196 8.44 -1.94 2.19
CA VAL A 196 8.79 -2.43 0.85
C VAL A 196 8.64 -1.27 -0.12
N LEU A 197 9.68 -0.45 -0.28
CA LEU A 197 9.65 0.81 -1.01
C LEU A 197 10.58 0.81 -2.23
N THR A 198 11.78 0.29 -2.08
CA THR A 198 12.81 0.31 -3.13
C THR A 198 12.92 -1.03 -3.83
N SER A 199 13.53 -1.04 -5.02
CA SER A 199 13.72 -2.28 -5.77
C SER A 199 14.54 -3.33 -5.01
N ALA A 200 15.33 -2.93 -4.00
CA ALA A 200 16.04 -3.85 -3.13
C ALA A 200 15.10 -4.56 -2.14
N GLU A 201 14.17 -3.82 -1.53
CA GLU A 201 13.16 -4.38 -0.63
C GLU A 201 12.12 -5.22 -1.36
N PHE A 202 11.69 -4.78 -2.56
CA PHE A 202 10.85 -5.60 -3.43
C PHE A 202 11.55 -6.91 -3.81
N GLY A 203 12.84 -6.82 -4.19
CA GLY A 203 13.66 -7.99 -4.49
C GLY A 203 13.81 -8.93 -3.30
N ASP A 204 13.91 -8.41 -2.09
CA ASP A 204 13.91 -9.27 -0.91
C ASP A 204 12.53 -9.93 -0.70
N ALA A 205 11.49 -9.13 -0.53
CA ALA A 205 10.16 -9.57 -0.14
C ALA A 205 9.50 -10.54 -1.13
N TYR A 206 9.68 -10.32 -2.44
CA TYR A 206 9.03 -11.12 -3.49
C TYR A 206 9.92 -12.22 -4.07
N LEU A 207 11.25 -12.08 -4.04
CA LEU A 207 12.17 -13.03 -4.69
C LEU A 207 13.08 -13.77 -3.70
N ARG A 208 13.88 -13.05 -2.91
CA ARG A 208 14.90 -13.69 -2.04
C ARG A 208 14.28 -14.44 -0.88
N SER A 209 13.58 -13.71 -0.01
CA SER A 209 12.84 -14.32 1.09
C SER A 209 11.50 -14.86 0.56
N GLY A 210 10.90 -14.17 -0.40
CA GLY A 210 9.68 -14.60 -1.11
C GLY A 210 8.44 -14.65 -0.23
N TRP A 211 8.47 -14.00 0.94
CA TRP A 211 7.37 -14.03 1.90
C TRP A 211 6.12 -13.36 1.32
N ALA A 212 6.26 -12.25 0.60
CA ALA A 212 5.13 -11.51 0.05
C ALA A 212 4.48 -12.30 -1.09
N SER A 213 5.28 -12.94 -1.95
CA SER A 213 4.81 -13.81 -3.02
C SER A 213 4.00 -14.99 -2.47
N ARG A 214 4.50 -15.66 -1.43
CA ARG A 214 3.76 -16.75 -0.75
C ARG A 214 2.47 -16.25 -0.12
N TYR A 215 2.51 -15.10 0.55
CA TYR A 215 1.33 -14.52 1.18
C TYR A 215 0.23 -14.20 0.17
N VAL A 216 0.58 -13.52 -0.92
CA VAL A 216 -0.37 -13.21 -2.01
C VAL A 216 -0.91 -14.49 -2.64
N TYR A 217 -0.06 -15.49 -2.87
CA TYR A 217 -0.48 -16.79 -3.40
C TYR A 217 -1.51 -17.49 -2.48
N ASP A 218 -1.27 -17.47 -1.17
CA ASP A 218 -2.19 -18.07 -0.20
C ASP A 218 -3.52 -17.30 -0.14
N LEU A 219 -3.49 -15.97 -0.24
CA LEU A 219 -4.70 -15.14 -0.31
C LEU A 219 -5.55 -15.45 -1.55
N VAL A 220 -4.95 -15.54 -2.73
CA VAL A 220 -5.70 -15.78 -3.98
C VAL A 220 -6.27 -17.20 -4.06
N ARG A 221 -5.64 -18.16 -3.37
CA ARG A 221 -6.19 -19.51 -3.19
C ARG A 221 -7.27 -19.58 -2.10
N ALA A 222 -7.32 -18.58 -1.24
CA ALA A 222 -8.21 -18.54 -0.12
C ALA A 222 -9.48 -17.74 -0.34
N TYR A 223 -9.39 -16.67 -1.12
CA TYR A 223 -10.42 -15.67 -1.25
C TYR A 223 -10.64 -15.29 -2.71
N THR A 224 -11.83 -14.76 -2.99
CA THR A 224 -12.07 -13.99 -4.20
C THR A 224 -11.46 -12.61 -3.99
N VAL A 225 -10.35 -12.32 -4.68
CA VAL A 225 -9.59 -11.08 -4.50
C VAL A 225 -10.13 -9.96 -5.38
N VAL A 226 -10.35 -8.78 -4.78
CA VAL A 226 -10.76 -7.54 -5.46
C VAL A 226 -9.68 -6.48 -5.28
N LEU A 227 -9.14 -5.99 -6.40
CA LEU A 227 -8.13 -4.93 -6.39
C LEU A 227 -8.80 -3.56 -6.47
N VAL A 228 -8.46 -2.65 -5.55
CA VAL A 228 -9.04 -1.29 -5.49
C VAL A 228 -7.94 -0.23 -5.38
N GLY A 229 -8.02 0.84 -6.18
CA GLY A 229 -7.08 1.97 -6.06
C GLY A 229 -5.63 1.65 -6.44
N GLY A 230 -5.35 0.54 -7.14
CA GLY A 230 -4.05 0.31 -7.75
C GLY A 230 -3.90 1.06 -9.07
N GLY A 231 -2.67 1.08 -9.64
CA GLY A 231 -2.46 1.41 -11.06
C GLY A 231 -3.15 0.43 -12.03
N PHE A 232 -3.69 -0.66 -11.49
CA PHE A 232 -4.65 -1.54 -12.16
C PHE A 232 -6.04 -0.94 -12.02
N ARG A 233 -6.69 -0.66 -13.15
CA ARG A 233 -8.15 -0.45 -13.21
C ARG A 233 -8.85 -1.59 -12.45
N PHE A 234 -10.02 -1.32 -11.86
CA PHE A 234 -10.84 -2.33 -11.17
C PHE A 234 -10.92 -3.61 -12.01
N GLN A 235 -10.27 -4.67 -11.56
CA GLN A 235 -10.24 -5.97 -12.23
C GLN A 235 -10.50 -7.04 -11.16
N VAL A 236 -11.58 -7.79 -11.33
CA VAL A 236 -11.81 -9.04 -10.60
C VAL A 236 -10.92 -10.08 -11.28
N GLN A 237 -9.82 -10.46 -10.64
CA GLN A 237 -8.93 -11.51 -11.14
C GLN A 237 -9.08 -12.75 -10.27
N ARG A 238 -9.57 -13.84 -10.86
CA ARG A 238 -9.34 -15.18 -10.33
C ARG A 238 -7.98 -15.60 -10.89
N LEU A 239 -6.92 -15.51 -10.08
CA LEU A 239 -5.62 -16.07 -10.44
C LEU A 239 -5.79 -17.60 -10.40
N MET A 240 -5.96 -18.21 -11.58
CA MET A 240 -5.99 -19.67 -11.79
C MET A 240 -4.59 -20.17 -12.13
#